data_AF-A0A8H5RW75-F1
#
_entry.id   AF-A0A8H5RW75-F1
#
_cell.length_a   1.000
_cell.length_b   1.000
_cell.length_c   1.000
_cell.angle_alpha   90.00
_cell.angle_beta   90.00
_cell.angle_gamma   90.00
#
_symmetry.space_group_name_H-M   'P 1'
#
loop_
_entity.id
_entity.type
_entity.pdbx_description
1 polymer ?
#
loop_
_entity_poly.entity_id
_entity_poly.type
_entity_poly.pdbx_seq_one_letter_code
_entity_poly.pdbx_strand_id
1 'polypeptide(L)'
;MSGLKIIPGAQQDVDYFIDIPWCRDQLIHPDLVAVPRLDDKQDGRGSTGKLFSETLNSASTISHRIVVFRDPSSTPTLNPSSKKRWLPIETCSVFCTLGDGVCGFGDICHGGVQATLLDDVMGILGILNARLQHGMIPTKVAGFCSPETNPGMLDLITSMIATQGIEVQYLRPLRVPKVIQITASMGEISDDGTSFVVYAVIKDGNGKEYAKAKARWAVFPLKRKL
;
A
#
# COMPACT_ATOMS: atom_id res chain seq x y z
N MET A 1 2.86 25.86 7.34
CA MET A 1 2.06 24.83 6.66
C MET A 1 2.89 23.56 6.66
N SER A 2 2.50 22.54 7.43
CA SER A 2 3.25 21.27 7.46
C SER A 2 3.01 20.56 6.13
N GLY A 3 4.07 20.39 5.33
CA GLY A 3 4.00 19.63 4.08
C GLY A 3 3.85 18.13 4.32
N LEU A 4 3.82 17.37 3.21
CA LEU A 4 3.91 15.91 3.18
C LEU A 4 4.92 15.41 4.23
N LYS A 5 4.49 14.48 5.11
CA LYS A 5 5.39 13.83 6.06
C LYS A 5 6.18 12.75 5.35
N ILE A 6 7.51 12.88 5.29
CA ILE A 6 8.38 11.95 4.59
C ILE A 6 9.11 11.06 5.61
N ILE A 7 8.86 9.76 5.56
CA ILE A 7 9.57 8.78 6.38
C ILE A 7 10.96 8.50 5.79
N PRO A 8 12.01 8.29 6.61
CA PRO A 8 13.36 8.01 6.12
C PRO A 8 13.38 6.92 5.03
N GLY A 9 14.17 7.17 3.98
CA GLY A 9 14.24 6.31 2.78
C GLY A 9 13.28 6.70 1.65
N ALA A 10 12.27 7.54 1.90
CA ALA A 10 11.30 7.93 0.86
C ALA A 10 11.70 9.17 0.04
N GLN A 11 12.67 9.97 0.49
CA GLN A 11 12.95 11.31 -0.06
C GLN A 11 13.26 11.29 -1.57
N GLN A 12 14.11 10.36 -2.02
CA GLN A 12 14.51 10.29 -3.44
C GLN A 12 13.31 10.06 -4.36
N ASP A 13 12.39 9.18 -3.97
CA ASP A 13 11.17 8.93 -4.75
C ASP A 13 10.18 10.10 -4.64
N VAL A 14 10.10 10.78 -3.48
CA VAL A 14 9.29 12.01 -3.34
C VAL A 14 9.77 13.06 -4.33
N ASP A 15 11.07 13.34 -4.37
CA ASP A 15 11.65 14.36 -5.25
C ASP A 15 11.34 14.04 -6.72
N TYR A 16 11.55 12.79 -7.12
CA TYR A 16 11.21 12.31 -8.46
C TYR A 16 9.73 12.53 -8.82
N PHE A 17 8.80 12.13 -7.95
CA PHE A 17 7.38 12.23 -8.24
C PHE A 17 6.84 13.66 -8.12
N ILE A 18 7.43 14.53 -7.29
CA ILE A 18 7.07 15.96 -7.24
C ILE A 18 7.45 16.67 -8.55
N ASP A 19 8.44 16.21 -9.30
CA ASP A 19 8.76 16.78 -10.62
C ASP A 19 7.74 16.41 -11.71
N ILE A 20 6.82 15.48 -11.43
CA ILE A 20 5.73 15.11 -12.33
C ILE A 20 4.44 15.82 -11.89
N PRO A 21 3.86 16.75 -12.71
CA PRO A 21 2.77 17.63 -12.26
C PRO A 21 1.57 16.91 -11.63
N TRP A 22 1.05 15.86 -12.27
CA TRP A 22 -0.12 15.15 -11.74
C TRP A 22 0.17 14.34 -10.47
N CYS A 23 1.43 13.90 -10.27
CA CYS A 23 1.85 13.25 -9.03
C CYS A 23 1.99 14.29 -7.92
N ARG A 24 2.64 15.43 -8.22
CA ARG A 24 2.77 16.58 -7.32
C ARG A 24 1.42 17.00 -6.73
N ASP A 25 0.42 17.16 -7.57
CA ASP A 25 -0.92 17.59 -7.13
C ASP A 25 -1.54 16.62 -6.12
N GLN A 26 -1.19 15.33 -6.19
CA GLN A 26 -1.64 14.33 -5.23
C GLN A 26 -0.75 14.21 -3.99
N LEU A 27 0.52 14.65 -4.07
CA LEU A 27 1.50 14.58 -2.98
C LEU A 27 1.48 15.84 -2.09
N ILE A 28 1.02 16.99 -2.59
CA ILE A 28 0.90 18.24 -1.82
C ILE A 28 -0.38 18.21 -0.96
N HIS A 29 -0.38 17.36 0.06
CA HIS A 29 -1.42 17.37 1.09
C HIS A 29 -0.79 17.29 2.49
N PRO A 30 -1.22 18.13 3.45
CA PRO A 30 -0.59 18.25 4.76
C PRO A 30 -0.78 17.02 5.64
N ASP A 31 -1.78 16.18 5.33
CA ASP A 31 -2.11 14.97 6.08
C ASP A 31 -1.54 13.71 5.44
N LEU A 32 -0.76 13.82 4.36
CA LEU A 32 -0.14 12.65 3.75
C LEU A 32 1.16 12.27 4.45
N VAL A 33 1.35 10.95 4.54
CA VAL A 33 2.59 10.31 4.94
C VAL A 33 3.12 9.54 3.74
N ALA A 34 4.37 9.80 3.37
CA ALA A 34 5.11 9.09 2.36
C ALA A 34 6.09 8.12 3.03
N VAL A 35 6.04 6.85 2.64
CA VAL A 35 6.96 5.80 3.12
C VAL A 35 7.67 5.15 1.94
N PRO A 36 8.94 4.73 2.12
CA PRO A 36 9.62 3.98 1.08
C PRO A 36 8.83 2.69 0.80
N ARG A 37 8.70 2.34 -0.49
CA ARG A 37 8.14 1.05 -0.85
C ARG A 37 9.13 -0.07 -0.58
N LEU A 38 10.43 0.13 -0.86
CA LEU A 38 11.45 -0.87 -0.57
C LEU A 38 11.77 -0.84 0.92
N ASP A 39 11.59 -1.98 1.56
CA ASP A 39 11.88 -2.09 2.99
C ASP A 39 13.37 -2.06 3.28
N ASP A 40 13.74 -1.39 4.37
CA ASP A 40 15.06 -1.58 4.99
C ASP A 40 15.11 -2.99 5.61
N LYS A 41 16.26 -3.66 5.53
CA LYS A 41 16.52 -4.95 6.20
C LYS A 41 16.23 -4.90 7.71
N GLN A 42 16.25 -3.71 8.31
CA GLN A 42 15.96 -3.49 9.73
C GLN A 42 14.46 -3.49 10.07
N ASP A 43 13.57 -3.52 9.09
CA ASP A 43 12.12 -3.50 9.30
C ASP A 43 11.54 -4.81 9.87
N GLY A 44 12.39 -5.84 10.03
CA GLY A 44 12.09 -7.12 10.68
C GLY A 44 11.09 -8.02 9.94
N ARG A 45 10.38 -7.48 8.94
CA ARG A 45 9.37 -8.23 8.16
C ARG A 45 9.87 -8.60 6.77
N GLY A 46 10.92 -7.97 6.24
CA GLY A 46 11.46 -8.27 4.92
C GLY A 46 10.39 -8.29 3.82
N SER A 47 9.36 -7.46 3.97
CA SER A 47 8.05 -7.66 3.34
C SER A 47 8.05 -7.40 1.83
N THR A 48 9.07 -6.73 1.33
CA THR A 48 9.24 -6.41 -0.09
C THR A 48 9.59 -7.65 -0.92
N GLY A 49 10.27 -8.65 -0.34
CA GLY A 49 10.69 -9.86 -1.04
C GLY A 49 11.62 -9.62 -2.25
N LYS A 50 12.29 -10.66 -2.74
CA LYS A 50 13.23 -10.53 -3.87
C LYS A 50 12.58 -10.12 -5.18
N LEU A 51 11.31 -10.46 -5.37
CA LEU A 51 10.56 -10.10 -6.56
C LEU A 51 10.56 -8.57 -6.78
N PHE A 52 10.31 -7.79 -5.73
CA PHE A 52 10.28 -6.33 -5.83
C PHE A 52 11.61 -5.65 -5.48
N SER A 53 12.44 -6.24 -4.61
CA SER A 53 13.72 -5.63 -4.23
C SER A 53 14.83 -5.86 -5.26
N GLU A 54 14.72 -6.92 -6.07
CA GLU A 54 15.74 -7.31 -7.06
C GLU A 54 15.13 -7.47 -8.46
N THR A 55 14.20 -8.41 -8.66
CA THR A 55 13.76 -8.80 -10.01
C THR A 55 13.04 -7.68 -10.77
N LEU A 56 12.14 -6.96 -10.10
CA LEU A 56 11.40 -5.82 -10.63
C LEU A 56 12.03 -4.49 -10.17
N ASN A 57 13.32 -4.48 -9.87
CA ASN A 57 14.05 -3.29 -9.40
C ASN A 57 15.21 -2.92 -10.32
N SER A 58 14.86 -2.43 -11.51
CA SER A 58 15.81 -1.97 -12.50
C SER A 58 15.28 -0.76 -13.24
N ALA A 59 16.19 -0.05 -13.92
CA ALA A 59 15.83 1.06 -14.80
C ALA A 59 14.84 0.66 -15.92
N SER A 60 14.87 -0.60 -16.37
CA SER A 60 13.97 -1.11 -17.40
C SER A 60 12.66 -1.70 -16.86
N THR A 61 12.55 -1.98 -15.56
CA THR A 61 11.32 -2.58 -14.97
C THR A 61 10.54 -1.56 -14.16
N ILE A 62 10.79 -1.44 -12.86
CA ILE A 62 10.24 -0.40 -12.00
C ILE A 62 11.42 0.40 -11.46
N SER A 63 11.52 1.68 -11.82
CA SER A 63 12.66 2.53 -11.45
C SER A 63 12.41 3.36 -10.20
N HIS A 64 11.17 3.83 -10.01
CA HIS A 64 10.75 4.66 -8.89
C HIS A 64 9.44 4.16 -8.30
N ARG A 65 9.32 4.25 -6.98
CA ARG A 65 8.16 3.73 -6.25
C ARG A 65 8.00 4.34 -4.87
N ILE A 66 6.81 4.85 -4.57
CA ILE A 66 6.53 5.40 -3.24
C ILE A 66 5.12 5.05 -2.80
N VAL A 67 4.98 4.77 -1.50
CA VAL A 67 3.66 4.55 -0.89
C VAL A 67 3.25 5.82 -0.16
N VAL A 68 2.00 6.22 -0.35
CA VAL A 68 1.39 7.33 0.39
C VAL A 68 0.05 6.96 0.97
N PHE A 69 -0.25 7.48 2.15
CA PHE A 69 -1.54 7.32 2.83
C PHE A 69 -1.80 8.53 3.72
N ARG A 70 -3.04 8.70 4.19
CA ARG A 70 -3.39 9.78 5.12
C ARG A 70 -3.05 9.38 6.55
N ASP A 71 -2.44 10.29 7.30
CA ASP A 71 -2.17 10.11 8.73
C ASP A 71 -3.50 9.91 9.47
N PRO A 72 -3.73 8.75 10.12
CA PRO A 72 -4.99 8.47 10.80
C PRO A 72 -5.22 9.36 12.02
N SER A 73 -4.19 10.04 12.54
CA SER A 73 -4.36 11.06 13.57
C SER A 73 -5.01 12.35 13.07
N SER A 74 -5.05 12.58 11.74
CA SER A 74 -5.73 13.74 11.16
C SER A 74 -7.23 13.53 10.95
N THR A 75 -7.70 12.28 10.93
CA THR A 75 -9.14 11.96 10.81
C THR A 75 -9.47 10.81 11.76
N PRO A 76 -9.83 11.07 13.03
CA PRO A 76 -10.11 10.01 13.98
C PRO A 76 -11.41 9.27 13.59
N THR A 77 -11.30 8.15 12.87
CA THR A 77 -12.38 7.17 12.72
C THR A 77 -12.50 6.33 13.98
N LEU A 78 -12.80 6.98 15.11
CA LEU A 78 -13.14 6.29 16.35
C LEU A 78 -14.66 6.27 16.49
N ASN A 79 -15.30 5.23 15.98
CA ASN A 79 -16.63 4.82 16.44
C ASN A 79 -16.46 3.59 17.37
N PRO A 80 -16.10 3.80 18.65
CA PRO A 80 -15.96 2.71 19.63
C PRO A 80 -17.26 1.96 19.91
N SER A 81 -18.40 2.41 19.38
CA SER A 81 -19.71 1.77 19.49
C SER A 81 -19.97 0.72 18.41
N SER A 82 -19.12 0.59 17.39
CA SER A 82 -19.30 -0.42 16.35
C SER A 82 -18.76 -1.77 16.84
N LYS A 83 -19.58 -2.83 16.79
CA LYS A 83 -19.12 -4.21 17.01
C LYS A 83 -18.16 -4.71 15.91
N LYS A 84 -17.91 -3.91 14.88
CA LYS A 84 -17.13 -4.30 13.71
C LYS A 84 -15.64 -4.11 13.96
N ARG A 85 -14.86 -5.06 13.45
CA ARG A 85 -13.41 -4.95 13.41
C ARG A 85 -13.00 -3.79 12.51
N TRP A 86 -11.92 -3.10 12.88
CA TRP A 86 -11.44 -1.93 12.14
C TRP A 86 -9.91 -1.85 12.10
N LEU A 87 -9.42 -1.07 11.14
CA LEU A 87 -8.00 -0.77 10.94
C LEU A 87 -7.85 0.75 10.69
N PRO A 88 -6.80 1.40 11.20
CA PRO A 88 -6.64 2.86 11.13
C PRO A 88 -6.38 3.38 9.70
N ILE A 89 -5.71 2.60 8.84
CA ILE A 89 -5.47 2.97 7.45
C ILE A 89 -6.41 2.16 6.56
N GLU A 90 -7.42 2.82 6.00
CA GLU A 90 -8.37 2.21 5.08
C GLU A 90 -7.95 2.34 3.62
N THR A 91 -7.08 3.29 3.28
CA THR A 91 -6.64 3.52 1.91
C THR A 91 -5.17 3.88 1.83
N CYS A 92 -4.47 3.36 0.83
CA CYS A 92 -3.14 3.83 0.44
C CYS A 92 -3.03 3.91 -1.09
N SER A 93 -2.07 4.69 -1.58
CA SER A 93 -1.70 4.73 -2.99
C SER A 93 -0.22 4.44 -3.14
N VAL A 94 0.14 3.75 -4.22
CA VAL A 94 1.53 3.53 -4.63
C VAL A 94 1.72 4.13 -6.00
N PHE A 95 2.66 5.07 -6.12
CA PHE A 95 3.10 5.58 -7.42
C PHE A 95 4.26 4.73 -7.90
N CYS A 96 4.25 4.34 -9.17
CA CYS A 96 5.29 3.52 -9.78
C CYS A 96 5.64 4.06 -11.17
N THR A 97 6.94 4.12 -11.49
CA THR A 97 7.41 4.33 -12.87
C THR A 97 7.72 2.99 -13.52
N LEU A 98 6.93 2.62 -14.53
CA LEU A 98 7.10 1.39 -15.30
C LEU A 98 7.93 1.67 -16.57
N GLY A 99 8.95 0.84 -16.81
CA GLY A 99 9.71 0.75 -18.05
C GLY A 99 9.14 -0.29 -19.03
N ASP A 100 9.89 -0.61 -20.07
CA ASP A 100 9.51 -1.57 -21.13
C ASP A 100 9.84 -3.03 -20.78
N GLY A 101 10.71 -3.27 -19.80
CA GLY A 101 11.08 -4.60 -19.31
C GLY A 101 9.94 -5.36 -18.62
N VAL A 102 8.78 -4.72 -18.43
CA VAL A 102 7.54 -5.36 -17.93
C VAL A 102 6.54 -5.68 -19.04
N CYS A 103 6.89 -5.46 -20.31
CA CYS A 103 6.02 -5.74 -21.44
C CYS A 103 5.78 -7.24 -21.65
N GLY A 104 4.58 -7.57 -22.11
CA GLY A 104 4.22 -8.91 -22.59
C GLY A 104 4.07 -8.98 -24.10
N PHE A 105 3.26 -8.08 -24.67
CA PHE A 105 2.99 -7.99 -26.10
C PHE A 105 3.20 -6.55 -26.58
N GLY A 106 4.20 -6.33 -27.43
CA GLY A 106 4.56 -4.98 -27.88
C GLY A 106 4.93 -4.07 -26.70
N ASP A 107 4.32 -2.90 -26.64
CA ASP A 107 4.48 -1.89 -25.59
C ASP A 107 3.48 -2.05 -24.44
N ILE A 108 2.78 -3.18 -24.35
CA ILE A 108 1.74 -3.42 -23.33
C ILE A 108 2.35 -4.14 -22.13
N CYS A 109 2.23 -3.55 -20.94
CA CYS A 109 2.59 -4.15 -19.66
C CYS A 109 1.88 -5.51 -19.49
N HIS A 110 2.64 -6.56 -19.25
CA HIS A 110 2.14 -7.93 -19.14
C HIS A 110 1.04 -8.02 -18.07
N GLY A 111 -0.07 -8.70 -18.38
CA GLY A 111 -1.20 -8.83 -17.44
C GLY A 111 -0.78 -9.41 -16.10
N GLY A 112 0.10 -10.42 -16.11
CA GLY A 112 0.71 -10.98 -14.89
C GLY A 112 1.48 -9.95 -14.05
N VAL A 113 2.15 -8.96 -14.66
CA VAL A 113 2.84 -7.89 -13.90
C VAL A 113 1.81 -6.96 -13.27
N GLN A 114 0.74 -6.60 -14.00
CA GLN A 114 -0.35 -5.80 -13.44
C GLN A 114 -1.05 -6.52 -12.28
N ALA A 115 -1.27 -7.84 -12.37
CA ALA A 115 -1.81 -8.64 -11.28
C ALA A 115 -0.87 -8.68 -10.07
N THR A 116 0.43 -8.88 -10.30
CA THR A 116 1.47 -8.82 -9.25
C THR A 116 1.49 -7.47 -8.54
N LEU A 117 1.38 -6.37 -9.28
CA LEU A 117 1.31 -5.01 -8.72
C LEU A 117 0.03 -4.80 -7.89
N LEU A 118 -1.11 -5.33 -8.34
CA LEU A 118 -2.36 -5.25 -7.59
C LEU A 118 -2.31 -6.05 -6.29
N ASP A 119 -1.83 -7.29 -6.33
CA ASP A 119 -1.66 -8.15 -5.14
C ASP A 119 -0.71 -7.48 -4.13
N ASP A 120 0.42 -6.98 -4.60
CA ASP A 120 1.42 -6.28 -3.79
C ASP A 120 0.83 -5.08 -3.04
N VAL A 121 0.19 -4.17 -3.76
CA VAL A 121 -0.35 -2.94 -3.17
C VAL A 121 -1.49 -3.21 -2.20
N MET A 122 -2.31 -4.24 -2.45
CA MET A 122 -3.30 -4.69 -1.49
C MET A 122 -2.66 -5.26 -0.21
N GLY A 123 -1.56 -6.00 -0.33
CA GLY A 123 -0.80 -6.53 0.81
C GLY A 123 -0.12 -5.43 1.63
N ILE A 124 0.45 -4.43 0.96
CA ILE A 124 1.04 -3.24 1.60
C ILE A 124 0.04 -2.57 2.53
N LEU A 125 -1.24 -2.48 2.17
CA LEU A 125 -2.24 -1.86 3.03
C LEU A 125 -2.32 -2.55 4.42
N GLY A 126 -2.23 -3.88 4.45
CA GLY A 126 -2.14 -4.63 5.70
C GLY A 126 -0.82 -4.41 6.44
N ILE A 127 0.31 -4.39 5.71
CA ILE A 127 1.64 -4.14 6.29
C ILE A 127 1.76 -2.72 6.88
N LEU A 128 1.20 -1.70 6.23
CA LEU A 128 1.16 -0.33 6.74
C LEU A 128 0.44 -0.27 8.09
N ASN A 129 -0.73 -0.92 8.18
CA ASN A 129 -1.46 -1.01 9.44
C ASN A 129 -0.64 -1.72 10.53
N ALA A 130 0.02 -2.85 10.20
CA ALA A 130 0.87 -3.54 11.15
C ALA A 130 2.06 -2.70 11.64
N ARG A 131 2.74 -1.98 10.73
CA ARG A 131 3.84 -1.06 11.06
C ARG A 131 3.38 0.10 11.92
N LEU A 132 2.19 0.62 11.66
CA LEU A 132 1.60 1.69 12.45
C LEU A 132 1.25 1.21 13.87
N GLN A 133 0.66 0.01 13.99
CA GLN A 133 0.36 -0.62 15.28
C GLN A 133 1.63 -0.90 16.09
N HIS A 134 2.70 -1.35 15.43
CA HIS A 134 4.01 -1.57 16.05
C HIS A 134 4.77 -0.26 16.35
N GLY A 135 4.31 0.90 15.84
CA GLY A 135 4.98 2.18 16.02
C GLY A 135 6.22 2.41 15.14
N MET A 136 6.45 1.56 14.12
CA MET A 136 7.51 1.79 13.12
C MET A 136 7.23 3.01 12.25
N ILE A 137 5.95 3.28 12.00
CA ILE A 137 5.50 4.53 11.40
C ILE A 137 5.00 5.41 12.55
N PRO A 138 5.68 6.53 12.87
CA PRO A 138 5.26 7.38 13.97
C PRO A 138 3.97 8.13 13.61
N THR A 139 3.05 8.22 14.56
CA THR A 139 1.88 9.13 14.53
C THR A 139 2.17 10.37 15.40
N LYS A 140 1.28 11.38 15.38
CA LYS A 140 1.40 12.55 16.27
C LYS A 140 1.33 12.17 17.76
N VAL A 141 0.60 11.10 18.09
CA VAL A 141 0.40 10.61 19.46
C VAL A 141 0.90 9.18 19.54
N ALA A 142 1.95 8.94 20.32
CA ALA A 142 2.53 7.61 20.51
C ALA A 142 1.48 6.61 21.03
N GLY A 143 1.45 5.41 20.44
CA GLY A 143 0.49 4.36 20.81
C GLY A 143 -0.96 4.62 20.37
N PHE A 144 -1.23 5.71 19.62
CA PHE A 144 -2.57 6.02 19.10
C PHE A 144 -3.19 4.86 18.32
N CYS A 145 -2.37 4.11 17.58
CA CYS A 145 -2.80 2.96 16.80
C CYS A 145 -2.47 1.61 17.44
N SER A 146 -2.29 1.53 18.76
CA SER A 146 -2.05 0.24 19.42
C SER A 146 -3.34 -0.57 19.55
N PRO A 147 -3.37 -1.87 19.17
CA PRO A 147 -4.52 -2.74 19.41
C PRO A 147 -4.85 -2.91 20.90
N GLU A 148 -3.85 -2.78 21.79
CA GLU A 148 -4.03 -2.93 23.24
C GLU A 148 -4.90 -1.82 23.85
N THR A 149 -4.86 -0.62 23.26
CA THR A 149 -5.58 0.57 23.73
C THR A 149 -6.86 0.86 22.93
N ASN A 150 -7.12 0.09 21.86
CA ASN A 150 -8.20 0.34 20.92
C ASN A 150 -9.08 -0.91 20.73
N PRO A 151 -10.16 -1.05 21.53
CA PRO A 151 -11.11 -2.15 21.39
C PRO A 151 -11.67 -2.27 19.97
N GLY A 152 -11.78 -3.51 19.49
CA GLY A 152 -12.28 -3.80 18.15
C GLY A 152 -11.26 -3.63 17.02
N MET A 153 -10.09 -3.03 17.27
CA MET A 153 -9.02 -3.00 16.27
C MET A 153 -8.56 -4.44 15.96
N LEU A 154 -8.30 -4.73 14.70
CA LEU A 154 -7.69 -5.99 14.29
C LEU A 154 -6.18 -5.95 14.58
N ASP A 155 -5.67 -6.87 15.41
CA ASP A 155 -4.24 -6.95 15.71
C ASP A 155 -3.46 -7.62 14.57
N LEU A 156 -2.66 -6.81 13.86
CA LEU A 156 -1.76 -7.23 12.80
C LEU A 156 -0.28 -7.27 13.24
N ILE A 157 0.02 -6.90 14.48
CA ILE A 157 1.36 -7.06 15.07
C ILE A 157 1.62 -8.55 15.28
N THR A 158 0.63 -9.26 15.83
CA THR A 158 0.72 -10.68 16.19
C THR A 158 0.15 -11.61 15.12
N SER A 159 -0.09 -11.09 13.92
CA SER A 159 -0.70 -11.84 12.82
C SER A 159 0.17 -11.85 11.57
N MET A 160 0.12 -12.96 10.84
CA MET A 160 0.55 -13.05 9.44
C MET A 160 -0.67 -12.86 8.54
N ILE A 161 -0.52 -12.08 7.48
CA ILE A 161 -1.52 -11.94 6.43
C ILE A 161 -1.04 -12.63 5.16
N ALA A 162 -1.95 -13.28 4.44
CA ALA A 162 -1.65 -13.90 3.15
C ALA A 162 -2.84 -13.79 2.20
N THR A 163 -2.56 -13.64 0.90
CA THR A 163 -3.59 -13.66 -0.13
C THR A 163 -4.28 -15.02 -0.14
N GLN A 164 -5.58 -15.05 0.19
CA GLN A 164 -6.42 -16.25 0.11
C GLN A 164 -7.01 -16.43 -1.29
N GLY A 165 -7.28 -15.32 -1.98
CA GLY A 165 -7.76 -15.33 -3.36
C GLY A 165 -7.83 -13.92 -3.92
N ILE A 166 -7.64 -13.79 -5.23
CA ILE A 166 -7.67 -12.53 -5.96
C ILE A 166 -8.42 -12.70 -7.27
N GLU A 167 -9.33 -11.76 -7.56
CA GLU A 167 -9.97 -11.62 -8.85
C GLU A 167 -9.46 -10.32 -9.50
N VAL A 168 -8.91 -10.43 -10.71
CA VAL A 168 -8.37 -9.28 -11.47
C VAL A 168 -9.21 -9.07 -12.73
N GLN A 169 -9.65 -7.83 -12.94
CA GLN A 169 -10.36 -7.39 -14.14
C GLN A 169 -9.50 -6.39 -14.90
N TYR A 170 -9.07 -6.77 -16.11
CA TYR A 170 -8.35 -5.90 -17.03
C TYR A 170 -9.35 -5.10 -17.87
N LEU A 171 -9.27 -3.77 -17.78
CA LEU A 171 -10.23 -2.87 -18.42
C LEU A 171 -9.74 -2.39 -19.79
N ARG A 172 -8.42 -2.32 -19.97
CA ARG A 172 -7.77 -1.84 -21.20
C ARG A 172 -6.25 -2.08 -21.16
N PRO A 173 -5.58 -2.10 -22.33
CA PRO A 173 -4.12 -2.21 -22.39
C PRO A 173 -3.41 -1.05 -21.67
N LEU A 174 -2.48 -1.40 -20.77
CA LEU A 174 -1.56 -0.45 -20.14
C LEU A 174 -0.28 -0.36 -20.96
N ARG A 175 -0.17 0.67 -21.81
CA ARG A 175 1.05 0.95 -22.57
C ARG A 175 2.12 1.60 -21.70
N VAL A 176 3.35 1.11 -21.80
CA VAL A 176 4.55 1.55 -21.05
C VAL A 176 5.68 1.89 -22.02
N PRO A 177 6.66 2.74 -21.65
CA PRO A 177 6.93 3.30 -20.32
C PRO A 177 5.87 4.29 -19.85
N LYS A 178 5.54 4.25 -18.55
CA LYS A 178 4.49 5.11 -17.96
C LYS A 178 4.60 5.19 -16.44
N VAL A 179 4.30 6.37 -15.89
CA VAL A 179 4.03 6.51 -14.46
C VAL A 179 2.56 6.20 -14.18
N ILE A 180 2.33 5.33 -13.20
CA ILE A 180 1.00 4.92 -12.75
C ILE A 180 0.83 5.14 -11.25
N GLN A 181 -0.42 5.17 -10.82
CA GLN A 181 -0.83 5.11 -9.43
C GLN A 181 -1.68 3.87 -9.21
N ILE A 182 -1.44 3.17 -8.11
CA ILE A 182 -2.23 2.02 -7.69
C ILE A 182 -2.84 2.37 -6.35
N THR A 183 -4.16 2.43 -6.26
CA THR A 183 -4.84 2.74 -4.99
C THR A 183 -5.44 1.46 -4.43
N ALA A 184 -5.11 1.11 -3.19
CA ALA A 184 -5.78 0.07 -2.42
C ALA A 184 -6.78 0.67 -1.42
N SER A 185 -7.88 -0.03 -1.19
CA SER A 185 -8.93 0.37 -0.27
C SER A 185 -9.47 -0.83 0.49
N MET A 186 -9.57 -0.69 1.80
CA MET A 186 -10.10 -1.70 2.71
C MET A 186 -11.58 -1.92 2.43
N GLY A 187 -11.96 -3.19 2.38
CA GLY A 187 -13.34 -3.63 2.33
C GLY A 187 -13.81 -4.10 3.70
N GLU A 188 -14.64 -5.14 3.69
CA GLU A 188 -15.13 -5.75 4.91
C GLU A 188 -14.02 -6.56 5.62
N ILE A 189 -13.91 -6.37 6.93
CA ILE A 189 -13.14 -7.22 7.83
C ILE A 189 -14.13 -8.19 8.48
N SER A 190 -13.82 -9.50 8.48
CA SER A 190 -14.72 -10.48 9.10
C SER A 190 -14.84 -10.26 10.61
N ASP A 191 -16.02 -10.51 11.16
CA ASP A 191 -16.31 -10.28 12.58
C ASP A 191 -15.36 -11.05 13.51
N ASP A 192 -14.97 -12.26 13.10
CA ASP A 192 -14.00 -13.12 13.80
C ASP A 192 -12.54 -12.68 13.63
N GLY A 193 -12.26 -11.69 12.77
CA GLY A 193 -10.93 -11.16 12.49
C GLY A 193 -10.03 -12.11 11.69
N THR A 194 -10.55 -13.20 11.12
CA THR A 194 -9.75 -14.20 10.40
C THR A 194 -9.52 -13.85 8.92
N SER A 195 -10.20 -12.83 8.40
CA SER A 195 -10.03 -12.37 7.03
C SER A 195 -10.44 -10.91 6.82
N PHE A 196 -9.95 -10.31 5.74
CA PHE A 196 -10.45 -9.03 5.25
C PHE A 196 -10.43 -8.97 3.73
N VAL A 197 -11.26 -8.11 3.15
CA VAL A 197 -11.29 -7.82 1.72
C VAL A 197 -10.51 -6.55 1.43
N VAL A 198 -9.77 -6.53 0.32
CA VAL A 198 -9.14 -5.32 -0.21
C VAL A 198 -9.51 -5.17 -1.68
N TYR A 199 -9.74 -3.92 -2.09
CA TYR A 199 -9.92 -3.54 -3.48
C TYR A 199 -8.70 -2.77 -3.94
N ALA A 200 -8.29 -2.93 -5.20
CA ALA A 200 -7.27 -2.08 -5.79
C ALA A 200 -7.57 -1.70 -7.23
N VAL A 201 -7.00 -0.59 -7.69
CA VAL A 201 -7.15 -0.08 -9.05
C VAL A 201 -5.87 0.60 -9.53
N ILE A 202 -5.46 0.29 -10.77
CA ILE A 202 -4.36 0.94 -11.48
C ILE A 202 -4.90 2.12 -12.28
N LYS A 203 -4.33 3.32 -12.12
CA LYS A 203 -4.69 4.58 -12.79
C LYS A 203 -3.48 5.27 -13.39
N ASP A 204 -3.70 6.11 -14.40
CA ASP A 204 -2.73 7.11 -14.85
C ASP A 204 -3.06 8.52 -14.33
N GLY A 205 -2.25 9.51 -14.70
CA GLY A 205 -2.44 10.90 -14.30
C GLY A 205 -3.72 11.58 -14.80
N ASN A 206 -4.45 10.97 -15.74
CA ASN A 206 -5.77 11.43 -16.17
C ASN A 206 -6.91 10.71 -15.42
N GLY A 207 -6.58 9.90 -14.41
CA GLY A 207 -7.54 9.08 -13.68
C GLY A 207 -8.05 7.86 -14.47
N LYS A 208 -7.44 7.54 -15.62
CA LYS A 208 -7.89 6.43 -16.46
C LYS A 208 -7.52 5.10 -15.82
N GLU A 209 -8.51 4.26 -15.55
CA GLU A 209 -8.30 2.95 -14.92
C GLU A 209 -7.77 1.90 -15.91
N TYR A 210 -6.90 0.99 -15.51
CA TYR A 210 -6.32 -0.02 -16.42
C TYR A 210 -6.67 -1.44 -16.01
N ALA A 211 -6.56 -1.73 -14.72
CA ALA A 211 -6.99 -2.96 -14.12
C ALA A 211 -7.49 -2.67 -12.71
N LYS A 212 -8.39 -3.52 -12.23
CA LYS A 212 -8.88 -3.48 -10.85
C LYS A 212 -8.90 -4.88 -10.27
N ALA A 213 -8.75 -4.99 -8.97
CA ALA A 213 -8.78 -6.26 -8.27
C ALA A 213 -9.65 -6.20 -7.02
N LYS A 214 -10.20 -7.35 -6.67
CA LYS A 214 -10.76 -7.65 -5.35
C LYS A 214 -10.02 -8.87 -4.81
N ALA A 215 -9.41 -8.73 -3.64
CA ALA A 215 -8.73 -9.84 -2.97
C ALA A 215 -9.29 -10.07 -1.59
N ARG A 216 -9.29 -11.35 -1.18
CA ARG A 216 -9.50 -11.76 0.21
C ARG A 216 -8.16 -12.14 0.81
N TRP A 217 -7.88 -11.60 1.98
CA TRP A 217 -6.68 -11.86 2.75
C TRP A 217 -7.07 -12.68 3.98
N ALA A 218 -6.35 -13.77 4.22
CA ALA A 218 -6.47 -14.54 5.45
C ALA A 218 -5.52 -13.99 6.51
N VAL A 219 -5.98 -13.98 7.76
CA VAL A 219 -5.25 -13.52 8.93
C VAL A 219 -4.98 -14.73 9.82
N PHE A 220 -3.70 -15.03 10.04
CA PHE A 220 -3.26 -16.15 10.84
C PHE A 220 -2.59 -15.64 12.12
N PRO A 221 -3.11 -16.00 13.31
CA PRO A 221 -2.45 -15.63 14.55
C PRO A 221 -1.11 -16.35 14.67
N LEU A 222 -0.08 -15.61 15.07
CA LEU A 222 1.26 -16.15 15.31
C LEU A 222 1.41 -16.54 16.77
N LYS A 223 1.97 -17.73 17.02
CA LYS A 223 2.18 -18.27 18.38
C LYS A 223 3.23 -17.50 19.19
N ARG A 224 3.95 -16.56 18.57
CA ARG A 224 4.89 -15.60 19.19
C ARG A 224 4.76 -14.26 18.47
N LYS A 225 4.94 -13.14 19.20
CA LYS A 225 5.19 -11.83 18.59
C LYS A 225 6.40 -12.00 17.65
N LEU A 226 6.27 -11.58 16.38
CA LEU A 226 7.40 -11.53 15.44
C LEU A 226 8.41 -10.48 15.91
#